data_AF-A0A5S4FHC9-F1
#
_entry.id   AF-A0A5S4FHC9-F1
#
_cell.length_a   1.000
_cell.length_b   1.000
_cell.length_c   1.000
_cell.angle_alpha   90.00
_cell.angle_beta   90.00
_cell.angle_gamma   90.00
#
_symmetry.space_group_name_H-M   'P 1'
#
loop_
_entity.id
_entity.type
_entity.pdbx_description
1 polymer ?
#
loop_
_entity_poly.entity_id
_entity_poly.type
_entity_poly.pdbx_seq_one_letter_code
_entity_poly.pdbx_strand_id
1 'polypeptide(L)'
;MIGATELLSVQTTLPEPAFDLHYLHHPLDVPAGTAELELVLEYDKIVDVVQIYAVLLEPDGTFRGHVQCPGGPGPRRLVIRVGTDGATPGCVPGPIPPGRWTVRLDLDRHKAAAPYRLTVSAAAAGSVVASAAAGSAAASAAARVEPDDGRGAGVVGGPRWYRGELHSHSIHSDGRRPVADLAKAAKEAGLDFLAVTDHFTAAHWQDLDGDDGIVLLHSMELTSHRGHANLHGLTRWVDTYVDRPEHTMVHVADDVHEQGGLVCVNHAFSGDQAWRRFDTPWDRIDLMEIAHLQQGANNDAQIGLWDRLLTAGHRVIGVAGSDCHDPADPGQALGQVVTVVHAEEAGERGIVEALRRGRVRVWR
;
A
#
# COMPACT_ATOMS: atom_id res chain seq x y z
N MET A 1 5.35 37.91 -7.44
CA MET A 1 5.46 36.63 -6.73
C MET A 1 4.16 36.43 -5.97
N ILE A 2 3.17 35.76 -6.57
CA ILE A 2 2.01 35.32 -5.81
C ILE A 2 2.49 34.03 -5.14
N GLY A 3 2.89 34.12 -3.87
CA GLY A 3 3.51 33.03 -3.12
C GLY A 3 2.47 32.02 -2.64
N ALA A 4 2.95 30.83 -2.27
CA ALA A 4 2.11 29.85 -1.58
C ALA A 4 1.51 30.47 -0.30
N THR A 5 0.22 30.22 -0.07
CA THR A 5 -0.51 30.67 1.11
C THR A 5 -0.47 29.56 2.15
N GLU A 6 0.01 29.84 3.35
CA GLU A 6 -0.03 28.89 4.47
C GLU A 6 -1.49 28.68 4.91
N LEU A 7 -1.94 27.42 4.91
CA LEU A 7 -3.28 27.00 5.33
C LEU A 7 -3.28 26.42 6.75
N LEU A 8 -2.19 25.76 7.14
CA LEU A 8 -2.04 25.13 8.45
C LEU A 8 -0.58 25.26 8.89
N SER A 9 -0.38 25.60 10.17
CA SER A 9 0.92 25.57 10.81
C SER A 9 0.76 25.13 12.26
N VAL A 10 1.31 23.96 12.57
CA VAL A 10 1.28 23.33 13.88
C VAL A 10 2.72 23.10 14.30
N GLN A 11 3.09 23.57 15.48
CA GLN A 11 4.34 23.22 16.14
C GLN A 11 4.01 22.87 17.59
N THR A 12 4.07 21.59 17.91
CA THR A 12 3.65 21.05 19.21
C THR A 12 4.38 19.75 19.50
N THR A 13 4.05 19.14 20.63
CA THR A 13 4.51 17.81 21.01
C THR A 13 3.37 16.82 20.81
N LEU A 14 3.70 15.60 20.37
CA LEU A 14 2.78 14.47 20.52
C LEU A 14 2.31 14.39 21.98
N PRO A 15 1.04 14.03 22.23
CA PRO A 15 0.55 13.82 23.59
C PRO A 15 1.32 12.69 24.29
N GLU A 16 1.05 12.48 25.56
CA GLU A 16 1.57 11.29 26.23
C GLU A 16 1.01 10.01 25.59
N PRO A 17 1.81 8.94 25.45
CA PRO A 17 1.36 7.67 24.89
C PRO A 17 0.09 7.16 25.55
N ALA A 18 -0.92 6.93 24.74
CA ALA A 18 -2.13 6.24 25.12
C ALA A 18 -2.29 4.97 24.26
N PHE A 19 -2.83 3.92 24.86
CA PHE A 19 -2.90 2.60 24.22
C PHE A 19 -3.75 2.58 22.93
N ASP A 20 -4.72 3.48 22.83
CA ASP A 20 -5.69 3.61 21.74
C ASP A 20 -5.42 4.80 20.82
N LEU A 21 -4.33 5.55 21.05
CA LEU A 21 -3.99 6.70 20.22
C LEU A 21 -3.05 6.30 19.08
N HIS A 22 -3.66 5.93 17.95
CA HIS A 22 -2.96 5.56 16.73
C HIS A 22 -2.96 6.69 15.69
N TYR A 23 -3.97 7.55 15.70
CA TYR A 23 -4.16 8.57 14.68
C TYR A 23 -4.40 9.95 15.29
N LEU A 24 -3.70 10.97 14.78
CA LEU A 24 -3.99 12.38 15.05
C LEU A 24 -4.54 13.05 13.79
N HIS A 25 -5.57 13.89 13.95
CA HIS A 25 -6.21 14.58 12.84
C HIS A 25 -6.01 16.10 12.95
N HIS A 26 -5.55 16.70 11.85
CA HIS A 26 -5.44 18.14 11.68
C HIS A 26 -6.35 18.57 10.52
N PRO A 27 -7.57 19.07 10.80
CA PRO A 27 -8.42 19.62 9.77
C PRO A 27 -7.85 20.94 9.24
N LEU A 28 -8.04 21.20 7.96
CA LEU A 28 -7.69 22.47 7.32
C LEU A 28 -8.73 22.85 6.26
N ASP A 29 -8.94 24.15 6.07
CA ASP A 29 -9.83 24.66 5.03
C ASP A 29 -9.03 24.98 3.77
N VAL A 30 -9.35 24.32 2.66
CA VAL A 30 -8.74 24.53 1.36
C VAL A 30 -9.62 25.46 0.52
N PRO A 31 -9.12 26.64 0.12
CA PRO A 31 -9.88 27.60 -0.67
C PRO A 31 -10.20 27.11 -2.09
N ALA A 32 -11.28 27.64 -2.66
CA ALA A 32 -11.58 27.48 -4.08
C ALA A 32 -10.47 28.10 -4.94
N GLY A 33 -10.14 27.43 -6.05
CA GLY A 33 -9.07 27.85 -6.96
C GLY A 33 -7.66 27.42 -6.55
N THR A 34 -7.52 26.61 -5.50
CA THR A 34 -6.26 25.94 -5.16
C THR A 34 -5.90 24.98 -6.30
N ALA A 35 -4.65 25.07 -6.79
CA ALA A 35 -4.14 24.21 -7.85
C ALA A 35 -3.16 23.14 -7.32
N GLU A 36 -2.49 23.43 -6.21
CA GLU A 36 -1.53 22.55 -5.56
C GLU A 36 -1.58 22.73 -4.03
N LEU A 37 -1.40 21.62 -3.32
CA LEU A 37 -1.15 21.56 -1.88
C LEU A 37 0.24 20.98 -1.62
N GLU A 38 1.02 21.63 -0.76
CA GLU A 38 2.23 21.07 -0.17
C GLU A 38 2.03 20.89 1.33
N LEU A 39 2.21 19.66 1.80
CA LEU A 39 2.29 19.32 3.22
C LEU A 39 3.74 18.97 3.56
N VAL A 40 4.21 19.50 4.69
CA VAL A 40 5.53 19.18 5.25
C VAL A 40 5.35 18.75 6.71
N LEU A 41 5.81 17.55 7.03
CA LEU A 41 5.89 17.03 8.40
C LEU A 41 7.36 16.86 8.80
N GLU A 42 7.76 17.50 9.90
CA GLU A 42 9.09 17.43 10.48
C GLU A 42 9.03 16.90 11.91
N TYR A 43 9.87 15.92 12.23
CA TYR A 43 10.00 15.37 13.58
C TYR A 43 11.32 14.59 13.71
N ASP A 44 11.74 14.27 14.93
CA ASP A 44 12.87 13.38 15.17
C ASP A 44 12.40 11.93 15.34
N LYS A 45 12.77 11.05 14.39
CA LYS A 45 12.52 9.62 14.52
C LYS A 45 13.44 9.04 15.60
N ILE A 46 12.84 8.30 16.53
CA ILE A 46 13.53 7.51 17.54
C ILE A 46 13.16 6.05 17.31
N VAL A 47 14.15 5.20 17.04
CA VAL A 47 13.93 3.78 16.74
C VAL A 47 13.05 3.15 17.82
N ASP A 48 12.01 2.44 17.41
CA ASP A 48 11.00 1.77 18.25
C ASP A 48 10.23 2.64 19.23
N VAL A 49 10.41 3.97 19.23
CA VAL A 49 9.77 4.90 20.16
C VAL A 49 8.89 5.91 19.43
N VAL A 50 9.40 6.56 18.39
CA VAL A 50 8.68 7.61 17.64
C VAL A 50 8.85 7.39 16.14
N GLN A 51 7.75 7.08 15.47
CA GLN A 51 7.62 6.97 14.02
C GLN A 51 6.26 7.55 13.65
N ILE A 52 6.25 8.52 12.75
CA ILE A 52 5.06 9.20 12.28
C ILE A 52 5.03 9.11 10.75
N TYR A 53 3.88 8.77 10.20
CA TYR A 53 3.56 8.90 8.77
C TYR A 53 2.46 9.94 8.58
N ALA A 54 2.31 10.45 7.36
CA ALA A 54 1.31 11.46 7.05
C ALA A 54 0.42 11.01 5.89
N VAL A 55 -0.87 11.31 6.03
CA VAL A 55 -1.92 10.99 5.07
C VAL A 55 -2.71 12.26 4.81
N LEU A 56 -3.02 12.51 3.55
CA LEU A 56 -3.87 13.62 3.13
C LEU A 56 -5.21 13.06 2.64
N LEU A 57 -6.30 13.58 3.20
CA LEU A 57 -7.68 13.16 2.90
C LEU A 57 -8.49 14.36 2.41
N GLU A 58 -9.25 14.15 1.35
CA GLU A 58 -10.20 15.12 0.79
C GLU A 58 -11.42 15.33 1.71
N PRO A 59 -12.30 16.32 1.44
CA PRO A 59 -13.43 16.63 2.32
C PRO A 59 -14.43 15.50 2.55
N ASP A 60 -14.56 14.58 1.60
CA ASP A 60 -15.42 13.39 1.71
C ASP A 60 -14.71 12.16 2.31
N GLY A 61 -13.44 12.31 2.71
CA GLY A 61 -12.60 11.23 3.22
C GLY A 61 -11.84 10.47 2.15
N THR A 62 -11.96 10.84 0.87
CA THR A 62 -11.19 10.21 -0.22
C THR A 62 -9.69 10.33 0.04
N PHE A 63 -8.97 9.22 -0.13
CA PHE A 63 -7.52 9.20 -0.05
C PHE A 63 -6.90 10.06 -1.14
N ARG A 64 -6.02 10.98 -0.72
CA ARG A 64 -5.27 11.81 -1.66
C ARG A 64 -3.78 11.48 -1.72
N GLY A 65 -3.20 11.05 -0.61
CA GLY A 65 -1.81 10.64 -0.61
C GLY A 65 -1.29 10.27 0.75
N HIS A 66 -0.18 9.54 0.72
CA HIS A 66 0.53 9.07 1.89
C HIS A 66 2.03 9.28 1.71
N VAL A 67 2.74 9.51 2.82
CA VAL A 67 4.20 9.54 2.84
C VAL A 67 4.74 8.89 4.11
N GLN A 68 5.72 8.00 3.92
CA GLN A 68 6.41 7.31 5.00
C GLN A 68 7.93 7.37 4.85
N CYS A 69 8.63 7.10 5.96
CA CYS A 69 10.08 6.90 5.96
C CYS A 69 10.47 5.94 7.10
N PRO A 70 10.33 4.62 6.89
CA PRO A 70 10.59 3.61 7.93
C PRO A 70 12.08 3.36 8.22
N GLY A 71 13.03 3.93 7.46
CA GLY A 71 14.48 3.76 7.67
C GLY A 71 15.03 4.29 9.02
N GLY A 72 16.36 4.40 9.17
CA GLY A 72 17.06 4.66 10.46
C GLY A 72 16.65 5.89 11.33
N PRO A 73 17.22 6.09 12.53
CA PRO A 73 16.84 7.21 13.40
C PRO A 73 17.25 8.59 12.85
N GLY A 74 16.72 9.64 13.48
CA GLY A 74 17.15 11.03 13.29
C GLY A 74 16.09 11.94 12.68
N PRO A 75 16.46 13.17 12.33
CA PRO A 75 15.53 14.16 11.79
C PRO A 75 14.86 13.66 10.52
N ARG A 76 13.53 13.75 10.50
CA ARG A 76 12.66 13.40 9.38
C ARG A 76 12.02 14.65 8.82
N ARG A 77 11.95 14.71 7.49
CA ARG A 77 11.18 15.70 6.74
C ARG A 77 10.42 14.95 5.65
N LEU A 78 9.15 14.72 5.91
CA LEU A 78 8.21 14.08 5.01
C LEU A 78 7.45 15.15 4.23
N VAL A 79 7.26 14.95 2.93
CA VAL A 79 6.63 15.92 2.04
C VAL A 79 5.59 15.22 1.18
N ILE A 80 4.37 15.76 1.18
CA ILE A 80 3.36 15.45 0.17
C ILE A 80 3.20 16.69 -0.69
N ARG A 81 3.28 16.53 -2.01
CA ARG A 81 2.79 17.54 -2.97
C ARG A 81 1.73 16.90 -3.84
N VAL A 82 0.58 17.55 -3.94
CA VAL A 82 -0.49 17.11 -4.83
C VAL A 82 -1.04 18.30 -5.59
N GLY A 83 -1.17 18.16 -6.90
CA GLY A 83 -1.78 19.15 -7.77
C GLY A 83 -2.54 18.47 -8.89
N THR A 84 -3.05 19.29 -9.81
CA THR A 84 -3.87 18.81 -10.93
C THR A 84 -3.09 17.87 -11.85
N ASP A 85 -1.85 18.21 -12.16
CA ASP A 85 -1.05 17.53 -13.18
C ASP A 85 0.10 16.69 -12.61
N GLY A 86 0.22 16.59 -11.28
CA GLY A 86 1.33 15.89 -10.66
C GLY A 86 1.18 15.71 -9.16
N ALA A 87 1.88 14.72 -8.65
CA ALA A 87 1.94 14.40 -7.23
C ALA A 87 3.29 13.77 -6.87
N THR A 88 3.69 13.85 -5.61
CA THR A 88 4.81 13.05 -5.08
C THR A 88 4.46 11.56 -5.07
N PRO A 89 5.45 10.65 -5.12
CA PRO A 89 5.21 9.21 -4.95
C PRO A 89 4.35 8.93 -3.70
N GLY A 90 3.48 7.93 -3.81
CA GLY A 90 2.49 7.59 -2.78
C GLY A 90 1.22 8.48 -2.78
N CYS A 91 1.15 9.47 -3.67
CA CYS A 91 0.03 10.41 -3.78
C CYS A 91 -0.63 10.40 -5.16
N VAL A 92 -1.91 10.71 -5.21
CA VAL A 92 -2.73 10.70 -6.43
C VAL A 92 -2.85 12.13 -6.99
N PRO A 93 -2.52 12.40 -8.26
CA PRO A 93 -2.75 13.71 -8.88
C PRO A 93 -4.24 13.92 -9.20
N GLY A 94 -4.63 15.17 -9.43
CA GLY A 94 -5.99 15.51 -9.85
C GLY A 94 -6.49 16.87 -9.34
N PRO A 95 -7.71 17.28 -9.70
CA PRO A 95 -8.29 18.53 -9.20
C PRO A 95 -8.26 18.61 -7.66
N ILE A 96 -8.05 19.80 -7.10
CA ILE A 96 -8.07 20.03 -5.65
C ILE A 96 -9.45 20.59 -5.27
N PRO A 97 -10.40 19.76 -4.78
CA PRO A 97 -11.70 20.26 -4.36
C PRO A 97 -11.56 21.25 -3.19
N PRO A 98 -12.29 22.39 -3.21
CA PRO A 98 -12.37 23.24 -2.03
C PRO A 98 -13.12 22.52 -0.91
N GLY A 99 -12.83 22.91 0.33
CA GLY A 99 -13.57 22.43 1.50
C GLY A 99 -12.65 22.05 2.66
N ARG A 100 -13.19 21.29 3.60
CA ARG A 100 -12.50 20.92 4.82
C ARG A 100 -11.75 19.61 4.64
N TRP A 101 -10.46 19.71 4.37
CA TRP A 101 -9.56 18.57 4.25
C TRP A 101 -9.09 18.09 5.62
N THR A 102 -8.46 16.92 5.65
CA THR A 102 -7.82 16.39 6.86
C THR A 102 -6.41 15.90 6.56
N VAL A 103 -5.44 16.38 7.33
CA VAL A 103 -4.16 15.68 7.50
C VAL A 103 -4.31 14.69 8.64
N ARG A 104 -4.09 13.41 8.37
CA ARG A 104 -3.99 12.37 9.40
C ARG A 104 -2.52 12.04 9.61
N LEU A 105 -2.08 12.10 10.86
CA LEU A 105 -0.81 11.54 11.27
C LEU A 105 -1.06 10.14 11.78
N ASP A 106 -0.39 9.16 11.17
CA ASP A 106 -0.35 7.79 11.64
C ASP A 106 0.86 7.63 12.58
N LEU A 107 0.59 7.28 13.82
CA LEU A 107 1.57 7.19 14.89
C LEU A 107 2.13 5.77 15.01
N ASP A 108 2.68 5.24 13.91
CA ASP A 108 3.22 3.87 13.80
C ASP A 108 4.02 3.44 15.06
N ARG A 109 4.86 4.34 15.59
CA ARG A 109 5.45 4.18 16.93
C ARG A 109 5.20 5.43 17.76
N HIS A 110 4.61 5.25 18.95
CA HIS A 110 4.37 6.32 19.90
C HIS A 110 4.52 5.82 21.35
N LYS A 111 5.76 5.68 21.81
CA LYS A 111 6.11 5.27 23.19
C LYS A 111 6.67 6.42 24.03
N ALA A 112 6.74 7.63 23.47
CA ALA A 112 7.08 8.85 24.18
C ALA A 112 6.45 10.06 23.49
N ALA A 113 6.27 11.14 24.25
CA ALA A 113 6.01 12.46 23.71
C ALA A 113 7.20 12.92 22.85
N ALA A 114 6.94 13.52 21.69
CA ALA A 114 7.98 14.03 20.80
C ALA A 114 7.53 15.28 20.04
N PRO A 115 8.41 16.27 19.85
CA PRO A 115 8.08 17.46 19.08
C PRO A 115 7.88 17.11 17.60
N TYR A 116 6.89 17.74 16.97
CA TYR A 116 6.73 17.74 15.53
C TYR A 116 6.28 19.12 15.04
N ARG A 117 6.57 19.38 13.76
CA ARG A 117 6.04 20.51 13.01
C ARG A 117 5.29 19.98 11.80
N LEU A 118 4.07 20.47 11.60
CA LEU A 118 3.25 20.20 10.43
C LEU A 118 2.88 21.53 9.79
N THR A 119 3.21 21.70 8.52
CA THR A 119 2.74 22.83 7.71
C THR A 119 2.01 22.35 6.48
N VAL A 120 0.98 23.08 6.08
CA VAL A 120 0.31 22.89 4.79
C VAL A 120 0.18 24.23 4.12
N SER A 121 0.55 24.30 2.84
CA SER A 121 0.45 25.49 2.02
C SER A 121 -0.25 25.20 0.69
N ALA A 122 -0.89 26.21 0.13
CA ALA A 122 -1.63 26.15 -1.12
C ALA A 122 -1.07 27.13 -2.14
N ALA A 123 -0.99 26.69 -3.39
CA ALA A 123 -0.67 27.55 -4.54
C ALA A 123 -1.89 27.67 -5.47
N ALA A 124 -2.10 28.87 -6.01
CA ALA A 124 -3.16 29.12 -6.99
C ALA A 124 -2.69 28.79 -8.42
N ALA A 125 -3.64 28.51 -9.31
CA ALA A 125 -3.35 28.31 -10.73
C ALA A 125 -2.66 29.57 -11.31
N GLY A 126 -1.37 29.46 -11.64
CA GLY A 126 -0.54 30.56 -12.19
C GLY A 126 0.67 30.98 -11.35
N SER A 127 0.89 30.40 -10.17
CA SER A 127 2.09 30.67 -9.34
C SER A 127 3.19 29.59 -9.44
N VAL A 128 2.99 28.53 -10.21
CA VAL A 128 3.92 27.39 -10.27
C VAL A 128 5.02 27.66 -11.28
N VAL A 129 6.28 27.77 -10.80
CA VAL A 129 7.46 27.66 -11.66
C VAL A 129 7.64 26.17 -11.95
N ALA A 130 7.55 25.80 -13.22
CA ALA A 130 7.65 24.41 -13.68
C ALA A 130 8.94 23.74 -13.16
N SER A 131 8.77 22.72 -12.32
CA SER A 131 9.76 21.68 -12.11
C SER A 131 9.31 20.47 -12.92
N ALA A 132 10.07 20.11 -13.94
CA ALA A 132 9.75 19.04 -14.87
C ALA A 132 9.69 17.67 -14.16
N ALA A 133 8.51 17.06 -14.17
CA ALA A 133 8.34 15.61 -14.25
C ALA A 133 7.25 15.38 -15.31
N ALA A 134 7.60 14.61 -16.34
CA ALA A 134 6.77 14.38 -17.51
C ALA A 134 5.91 13.13 -17.30
N GLY A 135 4.63 13.19 -17.67
CA GLY A 135 3.85 12.00 -18.02
C GLY A 135 2.37 12.01 -17.66
N SER A 136 1.54 12.34 -18.66
CA SER A 136 0.12 12.01 -18.86
C SER A 136 -0.96 12.49 -17.88
N ALA A 137 -1.96 13.17 -18.47
CA ALA A 137 -3.12 13.75 -17.82
C ALA A 137 -4.31 12.79 -17.74
N ALA A 138 -5.17 13.07 -16.75
CA ALA A 138 -6.52 12.57 -16.52
C ALA A 138 -6.65 11.18 -15.86
N ALA A 139 -6.47 11.16 -14.53
CA ALA A 139 -7.20 10.26 -13.62
C ALA A 139 -7.92 11.10 -12.56
N SER A 140 -9.21 10.80 -12.37
CA SER A 140 -10.08 11.40 -11.36
C SER A 140 -9.67 10.96 -9.95
N ALA A 141 -10.02 11.79 -8.95
CA ALA A 141 -10.01 11.43 -7.54
C ALA A 141 -10.73 10.08 -7.30
N ALA A 142 -10.13 9.30 -6.39
CA ALA A 142 -10.23 7.84 -6.25
C ALA A 142 -9.60 7.09 -7.44
N ALA A 143 -8.44 6.44 -7.22
CA ALA A 143 -7.90 5.45 -8.15
C ALA A 143 -8.97 4.38 -8.37
N ARG A 144 -9.74 4.52 -9.45
CA ARG A 144 -10.78 3.60 -9.89
C ARG A 144 -10.24 2.96 -11.14
N VAL A 145 -10.02 1.66 -11.04
CA VAL A 145 -9.70 0.81 -12.18
C VAL A 145 -11.03 0.37 -12.75
N GLU A 146 -11.26 0.66 -14.03
CA GLU A 146 -12.42 0.10 -14.71
C GLU A 146 -12.31 -1.43 -14.65
N PRO A 147 -13.39 -2.16 -14.31
CA PRO A 147 -13.33 -3.61 -14.22
C PRO A 147 -12.74 -4.21 -15.49
N ASP A 148 -11.70 -5.04 -15.35
CA ASP A 148 -11.11 -5.76 -16.48
C ASP A 148 -12.20 -6.58 -17.17
N ASP A 149 -12.57 -6.15 -18.38
CA ASP A 149 -13.55 -6.83 -19.23
C ASP A 149 -12.96 -8.11 -19.88
N GLY A 150 -11.76 -8.50 -19.46
CA GLY A 150 -10.98 -9.63 -19.95
C GLY A 150 -10.28 -9.32 -21.26
N ARG A 151 -10.13 -8.05 -21.63
CA ARG A 151 -9.50 -7.61 -22.90
C ARG A 151 -8.20 -6.81 -22.70
N GLY A 152 -7.73 -6.66 -21.46
CA GLY A 152 -6.46 -6.01 -21.13
C GLY A 152 -5.26 -6.65 -21.84
N ALA A 153 -4.50 -5.82 -22.56
CA ALA A 153 -3.39 -6.22 -23.41
C ALA A 153 -2.17 -6.69 -22.58
N GLY A 154 -1.49 -7.74 -23.04
CA GLY A 154 -0.08 -7.97 -22.67
C GLY A 154 0.38 -9.43 -22.60
N VAL A 155 -0.47 -10.35 -22.15
CA VAL A 155 -0.11 -11.78 -22.06
C VAL A 155 -1.17 -12.63 -22.75
N VAL A 156 -0.88 -13.12 -23.95
CA VAL A 156 -1.75 -14.10 -24.63
C VAL A 156 -1.48 -15.47 -24.02
N GLY A 157 -2.44 -16.04 -23.29
CA GLY A 157 -2.31 -17.37 -22.72
C GLY A 157 -3.66 -17.99 -22.34
N GLY A 158 -3.85 -19.26 -22.72
CA GLY A 158 -4.95 -20.10 -22.25
C GLY A 158 -4.60 -20.86 -20.97
N PRO A 159 -5.39 -21.87 -20.59
CA PRO A 159 -5.24 -22.56 -19.32
C PRO A 159 -3.84 -23.13 -19.11
N ARG A 160 -3.12 -22.63 -18.09
CA ARG A 160 -1.77 -23.10 -17.72
C ARG A 160 -1.42 -22.75 -16.27
N TRP A 161 -0.25 -23.19 -15.84
CA TRP A 161 0.38 -22.71 -14.62
C TRP A 161 1.12 -21.39 -14.90
N TYR A 162 0.87 -20.40 -14.05
CA TYR A 162 1.50 -19.09 -14.05
C TYR A 162 2.31 -18.96 -12.76
N ARG A 163 3.57 -18.52 -12.86
CA ARG A 163 4.47 -18.32 -11.73
C ARG A 163 4.53 -16.84 -11.38
N GLY A 164 4.43 -16.46 -10.12
CA GLY A 164 4.54 -15.06 -9.73
C GLY A 164 4.80 -14.84 -8.26
N GLU A 165 4.93 -13.57 -7.90
CA GLU A 165 5.09 -13.12 -6.53
C GLU A 165 3.95 -12.19 -6.14
N LEU A 166 3.55 -12.26 -4.87
CA LEU A 166 2.37 -11.57 -4.33
C LEU A 166 2.72 -10.47 -3.33
N HIS A 167 3.99 -10.08 -3.20
CA HIS A 167 4.40 -9.12 -2.19
C HIS A 167 5.68 -8.38 -2.61
N SER A 168 5.54 -7.11 -3.01
CA SER A 168 6.67 -6.25 -3.42
C SER A 168 6.31 -4.77 -3.30
N HIS A 169 7.32 -3.91 -3.10
CA HIS A 169 7.14 -2.49 -2.83
C HIS A 169 7.86 -1.62 -3.84
N SER A 170 7.23 -0.51 -4.21
CA SER A 170 7.79 0.48 -5.14
C SER A 170 8.15 1.79 -4.42
N ILE A 171 8.63 2.78 -5.17
CA ILE A 171 8.88 4.13 -4.65
C ILE A 171 7.61 4.85 -4.15
N HIS A 172 6.42 4.30 -4.40
CA HIS A 172 5.17 4.88 -3.89
C HIS A 172 4.96 4.61 -2.40
N SER A 173 5.74 3.73 -1.78
CA SER A 173 5.80 3.56 -0.33
C SER A 173 7.24 3.60 0.21
N ASP A 174 7.88 2.46 0.46
CA ASP A 174 9.26 2.35 0.97
C ASP A 174 10.16 1.43 0.13
N GLY A 175 9.69 0.97 -1.02
CA GLY A 175 10.52 0.38 -2.05
C GLY A 175 11.51 1.39 -2.66
N ARG A 176 12.54 0.86 -3.31
CA ARG A 176 13.63 1.66 -3.90
C ARG A 176 13.53 1.86 -5.40
N ARG A 177 12.59 1.16 -6.05
CA ARG A 177 12.47 1.08 -7.51
C ARG A 177 11.09 1.52 -8.00
N PRO A 178 11.02 2.23 -9.14
CA PRO A 178 9.75 2.42 -9.85
C PRO A 178 9.10 1.08 -10.22
N VAL A 179 7.78 1.09 -10.46
CA VAL A 179 7.02 -0.09 -10.91
C VAL A 179 7.65 -0.73 -12.15
N ALA A 180 8.06 0.07 -13.13
CA ALA A 180 8.69 -0.43 -14.37
C ALA A 180 9.98 -1.25 -14.11
N ASP A 181 10.77 -0.87 -13.10
CA ASP A 181 11.98 -1.60 -12.74
C ASP A 181 11.63 -2.93 -12.02
N LEU A 182 10.58 -2.95 -11.20
CA LEU A 182 10.06 -4.16 -10.58
C LEU A 182 9.54 -5.14 -11.64
N ALA A 183 8.72 -4.65 -12.58
CA ALA A 183 8.17 -5.44 -13.68
C ALA A 183 9.28 -6.02 -14.57
N LYS A 184 10.31 -5.22 -14.87
CA LYS A 184 11.51 -5.70 -15.57
C LYS A 184 12.22 -6.81 -14.78
N ALA A 185 12.49 -6.62 -13.49
CA ALA A 185 13.15 -7.62 -12.66
C ALA A 185 12.34 -8.92 -12.55
N ALA A 186 11.01 -8.81 -12.46
CA ALA A 186 10.11 -9.96 -12.43
C ALA A 186 10.16 -10.76 -13.74
N LYS A 187 10.17 -10.08 -14.90
CA LYS A 187 10.36 -10.73 -16.21
C LYS A 187 11.73 -11.42 -16.31
N GLU A 188 12.80 -10.76 -15.86
CA GLU A 188 14.15 -11.35 -15.83
C GLU A 188 14.24 -12.58 -14.91
N ALA A 189 13.45 -12.61 -13.83
CA ALA A 189 13.30 -13.75 -12.93
C ALA A 189 12.37 -14.88 -13.46
N GLY A 190 11.78 -14.68 -14.65
CA GLY A 190 10.86 -15.63 -15.28
C GLY A 190 9.51 -15.73 -14.58
N LEU A 191 9.00 -14.61 -14.04
CA LEU A 191 7.66 -14.49 -13.49
C LEU A 191 6.66 -14.09 -14.59
N ASP A 192 5.48 -14.69 -14.51
CA ASP A 192 4.31 -14.36 -15.34
C ASP A 192 3.44 -13.27 -14.72
N PHE A 193 3.49 -13.10 -13.39
CA PHE A 193 2.76 -12.05 -12.69
C PHE A 193 3.52 -11.52 -11.46
N LEU A 194 3.21 -10.29 -11.08
CA LEU A 194 3.72 -9.63 -9.88
C LEU A 194 2.61 -8.78 -9.23
N ALA A 195 2.42 -8.91 -7.93
CA ALA A 195 1.67 -7.92 -7.16
C ALA A 195 2.61 -6.84 -6.62
N VAL A 196 2.36 -5.59 -7.00
CA VAL A 196 2.94 -4.42 -6.33
C VAL A 196 1.96 -4.03 -5.22
N THR A 197 2.45 -4.00 -3.98
CA THR A 197 1.64 -3.97 -2.76
C THR A 197 2.04 -2.79 -1.89
N ASP A 198 2.25 -1.61 -2.48
CA ASP A 198 2.69 -0.44 -1.71
C ASP A 198 1.80 -0.16 -0.49
N HIS A 199 2.45 0.22 0.61
CA HIS A 199 1.78 0.51 1.87
C HIS A 199 0.77 1.67 1.75
N PHE A 200 -0.47 1.42 2.20
CA PHE A 200 -1.56 2.40 2.32
C PHE A 200 -2.07 3.06 1.02
N THR A 201 -1.38 2.90 -0.11
CA THR A 201 -1.60 3.74 -1.29
C THR A 201 -1.84 2.95 -2.57
N ALA A 202 -2.84 3.40 -3.34
CA ALA A 202 -3.11 2.95 -4.70
C ALA A 202 -2.41 3.82 -5.76
N ALA A 203 -1.52 4.74 -5.35
CA ALA A 203 -0.93 5.72 -6.27
C ALA A 203 -0.04 5.10 -7.36
N HIS A 204 0.47 3.89 -7.16
CA HIS A 204 1.27 3.17 -8.15
C HIS A 204 0.43 2.50 -9.25
N TRP A 205 -0.91 2.46 -9.10
CA TRP A 205 -1.79 1.79 -10.06
C TRP A 205 -1.74 2.42 -11.46
N GLN A 206 -1.54 3.74 -11.52
CA GLN A 206 -1.34 4.46 -12.79
C GLN A 206 -0.09 3.99 -13.57
N ASP A 207 0.85 3.34 -12.90
CA ASP A 207 2.11 2.86 -13.47
C ASP A 207 2.04 1.36 -13.84
N LEU A 208 0.91 0.68 -13.58
CA LEU A 208 0.72 -0.73 -13.93
C LEU A 208 0.36 -0.89 -15.43
N ASP A 209 -0.40 0.05 -15.97
CA ASP A 209 -0.89 0.07 -17.36
C ASP A 209 0.22 0.51 -18.34
N GLY A 210 1.24 -0.33 -18.51
CA GLY A 210 2.32 -0.01 -19.44
C GLY A 210 3.37 -1.09 -19.66
N ASP A 211 3.32 -2.20 -18.92
CA ASP A 211 4.32 -3.27 -19.03
C ASP A 211 3.80 -4.44 -19.88
N ASP A 212 4.31 -4.53 -21.11
CA ASP A 212 4.09 -5.71 -21.96
C ASP A 212 4.87 -6.93 -21.41
N GLY A 213 4.16 -8.05 -21.28
CA GLY A 213 4.75 -9.38 -21.04
C GLY A 213 4.76 -9.86 -19.59
N ILE A 214 4.16 -9.13 -18.65
CA ILE A 214 3.88 -9.59 -17.29
C ILE A 214 2.52 -9.09 -16.83
N VAL A 215 1.80 -9.89 -16.03
CA VAL A 215 0.54 -9.46 -15.40
C VAL A 215 0.87 -8.75 -14.09
N LEU A 216 0.56 -7.46 -14.00
CA LEU A 216 0.66 -6.71 -12.75
C LEU A 216 -0.71 -6.67 -12.05
N LEU A 217 -0.74 -6.98 -10.76
CA LEU A 217 -1.98 -6.99 -9.98
C LEU A 217 -2.17 -5.65 -9.29
N HIS A 218 -3.38 -5.10 -9.38
CA HIS A 218 -3.87 -4.00 -8.56
C HIS A 218 -3.99 -4.49 -7.12
N SER A 219 -2.94 -4.21 -6.35
CA SER A 219 -2.84 -4.62 -4.95
C SER A 219 -2.36 -3.47 -4.08
N MET A 220 -2.50 -3.65 -2.77
CA MET A 220 -1.99 -2.73 -1.75
C MET A 220 -1.65 -3.53 -0.49
N GLU A 221 -0.72 -3.05 0.32
CA GLU A 221 -0.52 -3.58 1.67
C GLU A 221 -1.23 -2.70 2.70
N LEU A 222 -2.11 -3.34 3.48
CA LEU A 222 -2.58 -2.82 4.74
C LEU A 222 -1.47 -3.00 5.76
N THR A 223 -1.04 -1.89 6.36
CA THR A 223 -0.09 -1.86 7.46
C THR A 223 -0.79 -1.25 8.67
N SER A 224 -0.80 -1.98 9.78
CA SER A 224 -1.51 -1.57 10.99
C SER A 224 -0.73 -1.95 12.23
N HIS A 225 -1.15 -1.42 13.38
CA HIS A 225 -0.59 -1.78 14.69
C HIS A 225 -0.92 -3.21 15.12
N ARG A 226 -1.79 -3.89 14.35
CA ARG A 226 -2.22 -5.28 14.58
C ARG A 226 -1.59 -6.27 13.61
N GLY A 227 -0.89 -5.79 12.59
CA GLY A 227 -0.20 -6.60 11.59
C GLY A 227 -0.46 -6.17 10.16
N HIS A 228 0.12 -6.92 9.22
CA HIS A 228 0.13 -6.60 7.80
C HIS A 228 -0.68 -7.57 6.94
N ALA A 229 -1.38 -7.06 5.93
CA ALA A 229 -2.10 -7.90 4.98
C ALA A 229 -2.10 -7.29 3.58
N ASN A 230 -1.77 -8.11 2.57
CA ASN A 230 -1.95 -7.72 1.18
C ASN A 230 -3.41 -7.85 0.76
N LEU A 231 -3.86 -6.88 -0.01
CA LEU A 231 -5.19 -6.78 -0.59
C LEU A 231 -5.01 -6.87 -2.10
N HIS A 232 -5.53 -7.91 -2.74
CA HIS A 232 -5.29 -8.21 -4.17
C HIS A 232 -6.55 -8.09 -5.01
N GLY A 233 -6.39 -7.73 -6.28
CA GLY A 233 -7.49 -7.69 -7.25
C GLY A 233 -8.46 -6.54 -6.97
N LEU A 234 -7.91 -5.38 -6.62
CA LEU A 234 -8.70 -4.21 -6.24
C LEU A 234 -9.08 -3.39 -7.46
N THR A 235 -10.27 -2.77 -7.40
CA THR A 235 -10.76 -1.82 -8.41
C THR A 235 -10.90 -0.41 -7.86
N ARG A 236 -10.83 -0.24 -6.54
CA ARG A 236 -10.82 1.04 -5.84
C ARG A 236 -9.92 0.96 -4.61
N TRP A 237 -9.39 2.11 -4.19
CA TRP A 237 -8.67 2.21 -2.93
C TRP A 237 -9.53 1.74 -1.74
N VAL A 238 -8.89 1.04 -0.79
CA VAL A 238 -9.50 0.56 0.45
C VAL A 238 -8.87 1.30 1.63
N ASP A 239 -9.70 1.74 2.58
CA ASP A 239 -9.20 2.38 3.80
C ASP A 239 -8.50 1.36 4.71
N THR A 240 -7.18 1.40 4.77
CA THR A 240 -6.36 0.44 5.52
C THR A 240 -6.14 0.81 6.99
N TYR A 241 -6.68 1.95 7.47
CA TYR A 241 -6.49 2.41 8.85
C TYR A 241 -7.47 1.74 9.82
N VAL A 242 -7.16 0.48 10.16
CA VAL A 242 -8.03 -0.46 10.91
C VAL A 242 -7.94 -0.37 12.43
N ASP A 243 -7.15 0.56 12.97
CA ASP A 243 -7.01 0.74 14.41
C ASP A 243 -8.03 1.72 15.00
N ARG A 244 -9.23 1.79 14.39
CA ARG A 244 -10.36 2.60 14.84
C ARG A 244 -11.52 1.72 15.33
N PRO A 245 -12.26 2.11 16.38
CA PRO A 245 -13.40 1.32 16.86
C PRO A 245 -14.45 0.99 15.79
N GLU A 246 -14.68 1.94 14.88
CA GLU A 246 -15.67 1.86 13.81
C GLU A 246 -15.16 1.25 12.50
N HIS A 247 -13.84 1.03 12.38
CA HIS A 247 -13.23 0.52 11.14
C HIS A 247 -12.11 -0.45 11.47
N THR A 248 -12.31 -1.72 11.10
CA THR A 248 -11.46 -2.85 11.50
C THR A 248 -11.11 -3.70 10.28
N MET A 249 -10.26 -4.71 10.45
CA MET A 249 -9.94 -5.67 9.38
C MET A 249 -11.18 -6.36 8.79
N VAL A 250 -12.27 -6.52 9.55
CA VAL A 250 -13.51 -7.06 8.99
C VAL A 250 -14.07 -6.14 7.90
N HIS A 251 -14.05 -4.83 8.14
CA HIS A 251 -14.54 -3.83 7.18
C HIS A 251 -13.65 -3.78 5.93
N VAL A 252 -12.33 -3.88 6.11
CA VAL A 252 -11.38 -4.00 4.99
C VAL A 252 -11.65 -5.25 4.18
N ALA A 253 -11.82 -6.40 4.82
CA ALA A 253 -12.07 -7.65 4.12
C ALA A 253 -13.41 -7.62 3.36
N ASP A 254 -14.47 -7.10 3.98
CA ASP A 254 -15.77 -6.96 3.32
C ASP A 254 -15.68 -6.00 2.10
N ASP A 255 -14.92 -4.89 2.19
CA ASP A 255 -14.67 -3.97 1.07
C ASP A 255 -13.90 -4.64 -0.07
N VAL A 256 -12.81 -5.36 0.25
CA VAL A 256 -12.02 -6.13 -0.72
C VAL A 256 -12.87 -7.20 -1.40
N HIS A 257 -13.70 -7.92 -0.65
CA HIS A 257 -14.58 -8.95 -1.20
C HIS A 257 -15.69 -8.39 -2.08
N GLU A 258 -16.24 -7.21 -1.76
CA GLU A 258 -17.21 -6.52 -2.61
C GLU A 258 -16.61 -6.17 -3.98
N GLN A 259 -15.31 -5.92 -4.04
CA GLN A 259 -14.57 -5.69 -5.29
C GLN A 259 -14.23 -6.98 -6.05
N GLY A 260 -14.50 -8.15 -5.48
CA GLY A 260 -14.06 -9.44 -6.02
C GLY A 260 -12.58 -9.75 -5.75
N GLY A 261 -11.94 -8.99 -4.87
CA GLY A 261 -10.55 -9.16 -4.45
C GLY A 261 -10.36 -10.21 -3.36
N LEU A 262 -9.10 -10.37 -2.91
CA LEU A 262 -8.68 -11.33 -1.89
C LEU A 262 -7.85 -10.66 -0.80
N VAL A 263 -8.03 -11.11 0.44
CA VAL A 263 -7.22 -10.68 1.58
C VAL A 263 -6.17 -11.75 1.91
N CYS A 264 -4.90 -11.34 1.96
CA CYS A 264 -3.76 -12.17 2.30
C CYS A 264 -3.11 -11.71 3.60
N VAL A 265 -3.06 -12.56 4.63
CA VAL A 265 -2.27 -12.26 5.83
C VAL A 265 -0.78 -12.44 5.53
N ASN A 266 -0.01 -11.38 5.73
CA ASN A 266 1.43 -11.36 5.47
C ASN A 266 2.21 -11.88 6.68
N HIS A 267 3.39 -12.44 6.42
CA HIS A 267 4.44 -12.84 7.36
C HIS A 267 4.02 -12.91 8.85
N ALA A 268 3.14 -13.87 9.18
CA ALA A 268 2.33 -13.87 10.41
C ALA A 268 3.12 -14.07 11.73
N PHE A 269 4.45 -14.11 11.67
CA PHE A 269 5.35 -14.23 12.80
C PHE A 269 6.49 -13.19 12.77
N SER A 270 6.35 -12.09 12.00
CA SER A 270 7.31 -10.98 11.91
C SER A 270 7.19 -9.96 13.06
N GLY A 271 7.20 -10.43 14.31
CA GLY A 271 7.17 -9.56 15.50
C GLY A 271 5.96 -8.61 15.53
N ASP A 272 6.20 -7.30 15.65
CA ASP A 272 5.14 -6.27 15.68
C ASP A 272 4.33 -6.18 14.36
N GLN A 273 4.86 -6.71 13.26
CA GLN A 273 4.17 -6.75 11.96
C GLN A 273 3.30 -8.02 11.80
N ALA A 274 3.41 -8.98 12.73
CA ALA A 274 2.61 -10.19 12.71
C ALA A 274 1.15 -9.87 12.98
N TRP A 275 0.25 -10.39 12.14
CA TRP A 275 -1.17 -10.37 12.47
C TRP A 275 -1.41 -11.11 13.79
N ARG A 276 -1.96 -10.41 14.79
CA ARG A 276 -2.25 -11.00 16.10
C ARG A 276 -3.27 -12.12 15.93
N ARG A 277 -2.80 -13.35 16.03
CA ARG A 277 -3.52 -14.61 15.75
C ARG A 277 -4.91 -14.75 16.38
N PHE A 278 -5.18 -14.06 17.50
CA PHE A 278 -6.39 -14.27 18.32
C PHE A 278 -7.57 -13.38 17.95
N ASP A 279 -7.34 -12.24 17.27
CA ASP A 279 -8.37 -11.30 16.82
C ASP A 279 -8.50 -11.20 15.30
N THR A 280 -7.66 -11.92 14.54
CA THR A 280 -7.83 -12.06 13.08
C THR A 280 -9.17 -12.73 12.74
N PRO A 281 -10.00 -12.11 11.89
CA PRO A 281 -11.25 -12.72 11.44
C PRO A 281 -10.96 -13.77 10.34
N TRP A 282 -10.41 -14.93 10.71
CA TRP A 282 -9.94 -15.96 9.76
C TRP A 282 -10.99 -16.45 8.75
N ASP A 283 -12.28 -16.33 9.06
CA ASP A 283 -13.38 -16.62 8.12
C ASP A 283 -13.57 -15.57 7.01
N ARG A 284 -12.82 -14.47 7.09
CA ARG A 284 -12.75 -13.38 6.10
C ARG A 284 -11.39 -13.32 5.40
N ILE A 285 -10.45 -14.21 5.74
CA ILE A 285 -9.11 -14.24 5.14
C ILE A 285 -9.07 -15.33 4.08
N ASP A 286 -8.62 -14.98 2.88
CA ASP A 286 -8.55 -15.91 1.75
C ASP A 286 -7.19 -16.58 1.65
N LEU A 287 -6.11 -15.80 1.85
CA LEU A 287 -4.74 -16.21 1.63
C LEU A 287 -3.87 -15.99 2.89
N MET A 288 -2.78 -16.73 3.00
CA MET A 288 -1.76 -16.50 4.02
C MET A 288 -0.38 -16.82 3.46
N GLU A 289 0.59 -15.96 3.72
CA GLU A 289 1.99 -16.25 3.42
C GLU A 289 2.51 -17.38 4.32
N ILE A 290 2.68 -18.56 3.74
CA ILE A 290 3.24 -19.74 4.43
C ILE A 290 4.75 -19.87 4.16
N ALA A 291 5.23 -19.28 3.07
CA ALA A 291 6.64 -19.16 2.73
C ALA A 291 6.97 -17.70 2.46
N HIS A 292 7.92 -17.16 3.21
CA HIS A 292 8.36 -15.78 3.10
C HIS A 292 9.87 -15.69 3.07
N LEU A 293 10.42 -14.96 2.10
CA LEU A 293 11.86 -14.90 1.83
C LEU A 293 12.65 -14.46 3.07
N GLN A 294 12.19 -13.40 3.72
CA GLN A 294 12.90 -12.75 4.84
C GLN A 294 12.65 -13.39 6.22
N GLN A 295 11.76 -14.39 6.32
CA GLN A 295 11.31 -14.90 7.63
C GLN A 295 12.14 -16.05 8.21
N GLY A 296 13.11 -16.60 7.47
CA GLY A 296 14.03 -17.61 8.00
C GLY A 296 13.30 -18.79 8.66
N ALA A 297 13.60 -19.05 9.94
CA ALA A 297 12.98 -20.09 10.76
C ALA A 297 11.51 -19.82 11.13
N ASN A 298 11.03 -18.57 11.05
CA ASN A 298 9.62 -18.24 11.30
C ASN A 298 8.69 -18.89 10.25
N ASN A 299 9.21 -19.28 9.08
CA ASN A 299 8.45 -20.02 8.08
C ASN A 299 7.85 -21.32 8.61
N ASP A 300 8.56 -22.04 9.50
CA ASP A 300 8.03 -23.27 10.10
C ASP A 300 6.81 -22.98 10.98
N ALA A 301 6.81 -21.84 11.67
CA ALA A 301 5.67 -21.38 12.46
C ALA A 301 4.49 -20.96 11.58
N GLN A 302 4.75 -20.34 10.42
CA GLN A 302 3.70 -19.99 9.44
C GLN A 302 2.99 -21.24 8.91
N ILE A 303 3.75 -22.26 8.51
CA ILE A 303 3.19 -23.56 8.08
C ILE A 303 2.39 -24.20 9.22
N GLY A 304 2.91 -24.19 10.45
CA GLY A 304 2.21 -24.71 11.62
C GLY A 304 0.94 -23.94 11.99
N LEU A 305 0.87 -22.63 11.74
CA LEU A 305 -0.36 -21.85 11.88
C LEU A 305 -1.36 -22.25 10.80
N TRP A 306 -0.92 -22.30 9.54
CA TRP A 306 -1.76 -22.68 8.41
C TRP A 306 -2.41 -24.06 8.59
N ASP A 307 -1.64 -25.08 9.00
CA ASP A 307 -2.16 -26.41 9.31
C ASP A 307 -3.27 -26.39 10.40
N ARG A 308 -3.08 -25.58 11.44
CA ARG A 308 -4.10 -25.41 12.50
C ARG A 308 -5.35 -24.70 12.00
N LEU A 309 -5.21 -23.71 11.12
CA LEU A 309 -6.36 -23.01 10.53
C LEU A 309 -7.18 -23.97 9.67
N LEU A 310 -6.53 -24.77 8.84
CA LEU A 310 -7.19 -25.80 8.03
C LEU A 310 -7.88 -26.86 8.90
N THR A 311 -7.20 -27.34 9.94
CA THR A 311 -7.76 -28.31 10.89
C THR A 311 -8.96 -27.75 11.66
N ALA A 312 -8.97 -26.44 11.92
CA ALA A 312 -10.10 -25.74 12.52
C ALA A 312 -11.27 -25.48 11.54
N GLY A 313 -11.12 -25.82 10.26
CA GLY A 313 -12.17 -25.68 9.24
C GLY A 313 -12.14 -24.39 8.45
N HIS A 314 -11.15 -23.51 8.67
CA HIS A 314 -10.99 -22.31 7.86
C HIS A 314 -10.49 -22.65 6.44
N ARG A 315 -10.87 -21.81 5.47
CA ARG A 315 -10.52 -21.99 4.06
C ARG A 315 -9.46 -20.98 3.62
N VAL A 316 -8.29 -21.06 4.24
CA VAL A 316 -7.16 -20.15 3.96
C VAL A 316 -6.14 -20.85 3.06
N ILE A 317 -5.76 -20.20 1.96
CA ILE A 317 -4.89 -20.77 0.94
C ILE A 317 -3.46 -20.28 1.19
N GLY A 318 -2.52 -21.22 1.29
CA GLY A 318 -1.11 -20.89 1.49
C GLY A 318 -0.47 -20.34 0.22
N VAL A 319 0.18 -19.18 0.33
CA VAL A 319 0.94 -18.52 -0.73
C VAL A 319 2.36 -18.17 -0.28
N ALA A 320 3.16 -17.61 -1.19
CA ALA A 320 4.48 -17.07 -0.91
C ALA A 320 4.61 -15.58 -1.24
N GLY A 321 5.46 -14.90 -0.48
CA GLY A 321 5.81 -13.50 -0.67
C GLY A 321 7.29 -13.22 -0.37
N SER A 322 7.91 -12.31 -1.11
CA SER A 322 9.31 -11.92 -0.88
C SER A 322 9.44 -10.66 -0.02
N ASP A 323 8.42 -9.80 -0.06
CA ASP A 323 8.43 -8.47 0.53
C ASP A 323 9.62 -7.66 -0.02
N CYS A 324 9.76 -7.70 -1.34
CA CYS A 324 10.88 -7.10 -2.06
C CYS A 324 10.80 -5.58 -2.02
N HIS A 325 11.78 -4.93 -1.40
CA HIS A 325 11.93 -3.47 -1.42
C HIS A 325 13.02 -3.00 -2.40
N ASP A 326 13.96 -3.87 -2.77
CA ASP A 326 14.93 -3.60 -3.84
C ASP A 326 15.31 -4.90 -4.58
N PRO A 327 14.83 -5.13 -5.80
CA PRO A 327 15.19 -6.33 -6.57
C PRO A 327 16.68 -6.40 -6.93
N ALA A 328 17.43 -5.31 -6.80
CA ALA A 328 18.88 -5.31 -7.00
C ALA A 328 19.67 -5.83 -5.78
N ASP A 329 19.03 -5.90 -4.60
CA ASP A 329 19.60 -6.56 -3.42
C ASP A 329 19.45 -8.08 -3.60
N PRO A 330 20.54 -8.86 -3.65
CA PRO A 330 20.46 -10.32 -3.76
C PRO A 330 19.64 -10.99 -2.66
N GLY A 331 19.56 -10.39 -1.47
CA GLY A 331 18.74 -10.89 -0.37
C GLY A 331 17.23 -10.71 -0.58
N GLN A 332 16.84 -9.89 -1.55
CA GLN A 332 15.44 -9.53 -1.84
C GLN A 332 15.09 -9.71 -3.32
N ALA A 333 15.99 -10.27 -4.13
CA ALA A 333 15.76 -10.46 -5.55
C ALA A 333 14.50 -11.30 -5.80
N LEU A 334 13.68 -10.87 -6.75
CA LEU A 334 12.47 -11.55 -7.18
C LEU A 334 12.79 -12.93 -7.78
N GLY A 335 11.82 -13.84 -7.71
CA GLY A 335 11.89 -15.22 -8.17
C GLY A 335 12.44 -16.21 -7.16
N GLN A 336 12.83 -15.78 -5.95
CA GLN A 336 13.39 -16.67 -4.93
C GLN A 336 12.33 -17.48 -4.19
N VAL A 337 11.14 -16.90 -3.97
CA VAL A 337 9.97 -17.59 -3.41
C VAL A 337 8.77 -17.25 -4.27
N VAL A 338 8.04 -18.25 -4.74
CA VAL A 338 6.99 -18.01 -5.74
C VAL A 338 5.70 -18.75 -5.43
N THR A 339 4.61 -18.12 -5.83
CA THR A 339 3.30 -18.72 -5.91
C THR A 339 3.02 -19.09 -7.36
N VAL A 340 2.70 -20.36 -7.60
CA VAL A 340 2.33 -20.86 -8.92
C VAL A 340 0.84 -21.16 -8.93
N VAL A 341 0.09 -20.54 -9.85
CA VAL A 341 -1.38 -20.65 -9.92
C VAL A 341 -1.82 -21.25 -11.24
N HIS A 342 -2.83 -22.11 -11.23
CA HIS A 342 -3.43 -22.61 -12.47
C HIS A 342 -4.66 -21.78 -12.88
N ALA A 343 -4.44 -20.81 -13.77
CA ALA A 343 -5.46 -19.91 -14.30
C ALA A 343 -5.95 -20.38 -15.68
N GLU A 344 -7.21 -20.08 -16.00
CA GLU A 344 -7.84 -20.40 -17.30
C GLU A 344 -7.48 -19.38 -18.38
N GLU A 345 -7.13 -18.17 -17.97
CA GLU A 345 -6.74 -17.07 -18.84
C GLU A 345 -5.55 -16.33 -18.23
N ALA A 346 -4.74 -15.73 -19.08
CA ALA A 346 -3.74 -14.76 -18.69
C ALA A 346 -4.43 -13.41 -18.41
N GLY A 347 -4.05 -12.77 -17.30
CA GLY A 347 -4.63 -11.50 -16.86
C GLY A 347 -4.93 -11.52 -15.36
N GLU A 348 -5.08 -10.34 -14.78
CA GLU A 348 -5.28 -10.19 -13.33
C GLU A 348 -6.49 -10.99 -12.85
N ARG A 349 -7.63 -10.88 -13.55
CA ARG A 349 -8.85 -11.64 -13.21
C ARG A 349 -8.60 -13.14 -13.14
N GLY A 350 -7.86 -13.68 -14.10
CA GLY A 350 -7.51 -15.11 -14.15
C GLY A 350 -6.63 -15.53 -12.98
N ILE A 351 -5.63 -14.71 -12.62
CA ILE A 351 -4.74 -14.96 -11.49
C ILE A 351 -5.51 -14.91 -10.16
N VAL A 352 -6.32 -13.88 -9.94
CA VAL A 352 -7.12 -13.71 -8.71
C VAL A 352 -8.14 -14.86 -8.56
N GLU A 353 -8.80 -15.29 -9.64
CA GLU A 353 -9.74 -16.41 -9.58
C GLU A 353 -9.02 -17.76 -9.33
N ALA A 354 -7.82 -17.95 -9.88
CA ALA A 354 -7.01 -19.13 -9.62
C ALA A 354 -6.56 -19.22 -8.16
N LEU A 355 -6.18 -18.07 -7.57
CA LEU A 355 -5.90 -17.92 -6.14
C LEU A 355 -7.15 -18.25 -5.33
N ARG A 356 -8.31 -17.64 -5.62
CA ARG A 356 -9.59 -17.89 -4.92
C ARG A 356 -9.98 -19.37 -4.90
N ARG A 357 -9.70 -20.11 -5.97
CA ARG A 357 -10.00 -21.54 -6.09
C ARG A 357 -8.98 -22.46 -5.41
N GLY A 358 -7.90 -21.93 -4.87
CA GLY A 358 -6.85 -22.72 -4.23
C GLY A 358 -6.08 -23.61 -5.20
N ARG A 359 -6.02 -23.26 -6.49
CA ARG A 359 -5.24 -23.99 -7.49
C ARG A 359 -3.77 -23.54 -7.45
N VAL A 360 -3.18 -23.66 -6.27
CA VAL A 360 -1.93 -23.01 -5.90
C VAL A 360 -0.86 -24.06 -5.56
N ARG A 361 0.39 -23.75 -5.93
CA ARG A 361 1.60 -24.41 -5.43
C ARG A 361 2.57 -23.34 -4.96
N VAL A 362 3.26 -23.62 -3.86
CA VAL A 362 4.31 -22.75 -3.33
C VAL A 362 5.67 -23.40 -3.60
N TRP A 363 6.60 -22.62 -4.16
CA TRP A 363 8.00 -23.01 -4.32
C TRP A 363 8.91 -22.02 -3.59
N ARG A 364 9.93 -22.57 -2.95
CA ARG A 364 10.97 -21.86 -2.22
C ARG A 364 12.33 -22.46 -2.57
#